data_AF-A0A727GV74-F1
#
_entry.id   AF-A0A727GV74-F1
#
_cell.length_a   1.000
_cell.length_b   1.000
_cell.length_c   1.000
_cell.angle_alpha   90.00
_cell.angle_beta   90.00
_cell.angle_gamma   90.00
#
_symmetry.space_group_name_H-M   'P 1'
#
loop_
_entity.id
_entity.type
_entity.pdbx_description
1 polymer ?
#
loop_
_entity_poly.entity_id
_entity_poly.type
_entity_poly.pdbx_seq_one_letter_code
_entity_poly.pdbx_strand_id
1 'polypeptide(L)'
;IKLILSEEGYVINKNKEMLSGPRSKREITGLVVTPKLGIGQRKYNMYRNKIFHLCHKNDNESILIIQGILAYIKGVDQDRYSKLKKYYDALKTKEVTE
;
A
#
# COMPACT_ATOMS: atom_id res chain seq x y z
N ILE A 1 -2.08 -12.88 -27.56
CA ILE A 1 -2.37 -13.10 -26.12
C ILE A 1 -3.61 -13.98 -25.92
N LYS A 2 -4.82 -13.59 -26.36
CA LYS A 2 -6.02 -14.43 -26.20
C LYS A 2 -5.86 -15.82 -26.84
N LEU A 3 -5.26 -15.86 -28.04
CA LEU A 3 -4.93 -17.09 -28.76
C LEU A 3 -3.99 -18.01 -27.94
N ILE A 4 -2.86 -17.47 -27.47
CA ILE A 4 -1.88 -18.20 -26.64
C ILE A 4 -2.54 -18.77 -25.38
N LEU A 5 -3.36 -17.96 -24.69
CA LEU A 5 -4.04 -18.42 -23.47
C LEU A 5 -5.00 -19.58 -23.76
N SER A 6 -5.72 -19.54 -24.88
CA SER A 6 -6.62 -20.63 -25.26
C SER A 6 -5.90 -21.90 -25.71
N GLU A 7 -4.78 -21.77 -26.43
CA GLU A 7 -3.95 -22.92 -26.87
C GLU A 7 -3.37 -23.66 -25.66
N GLU A 8 -3.01 -22.93 -24.61
CA GLU A 8 -2.47 -23.46 -23.35
C GLU A 8 -3.57 -23.91 -22.36
N GLY A 9 -4.86 -23.86 -22.73
CA GLY A 9 -5.98 -24.30 -21.89
C GLY A 9 -6.39 -23.34 -20.76
N TYR A 10 -5.92 -22.08 -20.78
CA TYR A 10 -6.29 -21.05 -19.80
C TYR A 10 -7.51 -20.23 -20.24
N VAL A 11 -8.31 -19.80 -19.25
CA VAL A 11 -9.48 -18.94 -19.45
C VAL A 11 -9.29 -17.58 -18.79
N ILE A 12 -9.60 -16.50 -19.53
CA ILE A 12 -9.53 -15.14 -19.01
C ILE A 12 -10.69 -14.88 -18.05
N ASN A 13 -10.35 -14.39 -16.85
CA ASN A 13 -11.35 -13.90 -15.92
C ASN A 13 -11.84 -12.51 -16.36
N LYS A 14 -13.02 -12.45 -16.98
CA LYS A 14 -13.63 -11.22 -17.51
C LYS A 14 -13.84 -10.12 -16.45
N ASN A 15 -14.06 -10.50 -15.19
CA ASN A 15 -14.22 -9.51 -14.09
C ASN A 15 -12.90 -8.81 -13.75
N LYS A 16 -11.76 -9.42 -14.10
CA LYS A 16 -10.42 -8.86 -13.90
C LYS A 16 -9.81 -8.30 -15.19
N GLU A 17 -10.43 -8.55 -16.35
CA GLU A 17 -10.00 -8.01 -17.63
C GLU A 17 -10.45 -6.54 -17.74
N MET A 18 -9.50 -5.63 -17.89
CA MET A 18 -9.80 -4.21 -18.06
C MET A 18 -8.87 -3.60 -19.11
N LEU A 19 -9.44 -3.08 -20.20
CA LEU A 19 -8.72 -2.24 -21.16
C LEU A 19 -8.65 -0.82 -20.61
N SER A 20 -7.45 -0.35 -20.29
CA SER A 20 -7.24 0.95 -19.67
C SER A 20 -6.27 1.81 -20.47
N GLY A 21 -6.66 3.06 -20.73
CA GLY A 21 -5.84 4.02 -21.44
C GLY A 21 -4.53 4.35 -20.70
N PRO A 22 -3.56 5.01 -21.37
CA PRO A 22 -2.25 5.29 -20.77
C PRO A 22 -2.30 6.11 -19.48
N ARG A 23 -3.31 6.99 -19.33
CA ARG A 23 -3.52 7.83 -18.14
C ARG A 23 -4.43 7.18 -17.10
N SER A 24 -5.06 6.06 -17.42
CA SER A 24 -5.94 5.36 -16.49
C SER A 24 -5.10 4.65 -15.41
N LYS A 25 -5.62 4.66 -14.18
CA LYS A 25 -4.97 4.00 -13.04
C LYS A 25 -4.84 2.49 -13.33
N ARG A 26 -3.61 1.98 -13.27
CA ARG A 26 -3.30 0.54 -13.34
C ARG A 26 -2.77 0.07 -12.00
N GLU A 27 -3.26 -1.09 -11.56
CA GLU A 27 -2.88 -1.71 -10.30
C GLU A 27 -2.25 -3.09 -10.59
N ILE A 28 -0.99 -3.28 -10.24
CA ILE A 28 -0.25 -4.54 -10.40
C ILE A 28 0.21 -4.96 -9.01
N THR A 29 -0.10 -6.19 -8.59
CA THR A 29 0.21 -6.70 -7.22
C THR A 29 -0.22 -5.76 -6.08
N GLY A 30 -1.27 -4.96 -6.33
CA GLY A 30 -1.78 -3.96 -5.40
C GLY A 30 -0.95 -2.68 -5.32
N LEU A 31 -0.01 -2.46 -6.23
CA LEU A 31 0.71 -1.21 -6.44
C LEU A 31 0.10 -0.45 -7.60
N VAL A 32 -0.04 0.86 -7.45
CA VAL A 32 -0.42 1.76 -8.54
C VAL A 32 0.82 2.04 -9.38
N VAL A 33 0.73 1.86 -10.69
CA VAL A 33 1.88 1.96 -11.61
C VAL A 33 1.81 3.21 -12.49
N THR A 34 0.68 3.93 -12.50
CA THR A 34 0.43 5.05 -13.40
C THR A 34 0.36 6.39 -12.64
N PRO A 35 1.13 7.44 -13.01
CA PRO A 35 2.32 7.46 -13.86
C PRO A 35 3.61 7.02 -13.14
N LYS A 36 3.59 6.92 -11.81
CA LYS A 36 4.70 6.47 -10.98
C LYS A 36 4.27 5.28 -10.15
N LEU A 37 5.22 4.41 -9.81
CA LEU A 37 5.00 3.33 -8.87
C LEU A 37 4.67 3.91 -7.49
N GLY A 38 3.64 3.38 -6.84
CA GLY A 38 3.28 3.77 -5.49
C GLY A 38 2.20 2.88 -4.90
N ILE A 39 1.91 3.04 -3.61
CA ILE A 39 0.92 2.19 -2.93
C ILE A 39 -0.53 2.63 -3.20
N GLY A 40 -0.72 3.86 -3.69
CA GLY A 40 -2.05 4.43 -3.93
C GLY A 40 -2.81 4.84 -2.66
N GLN A 41 -3.88 5.61 -2.83
CA GLN A 41 -4.60 6.24 -1.72
C GLN A 41 -5.29 5.26 -0.78
N ARG A 42 -5.92 4.23 -1.35
CA ARG A 42 -6.65 3.22 -0.57
C ARG A 42 -5.73 2.48 0.41
N LYS A 43 -4.59 1.95 -0.07
CA LYS A 43 -3.62 1.28 0.80
C LYS A 43 -2.97 2.24 1.79
N TYR A 44 -2.66 3.48 1.38
CA TYR A 44 -2.14 4.48 2.31
C TYR A 44 -3.09 4.74 3.48
N ASN A 45 -4.38 4.96 3.21
CA ASN A 45 -5.38 5.17 4.25
C ASN A 45 -5.53 3.94 5.16
N MET A 46 -5.50 2.73 4.58
CA MET A 46 -5.51 1.47 5.33
C MET A 46 -4.31 1.38 6.28
N TYR A 47 -3.10 1.64 5.81
CA TYR A 47 -1.90 1.64 6.65
C TYR A 47 -1.93 2.73 7.73
N ARG A 48 -2.39 3.94 7.38
CA ARG A 48 -2.54 5.02 8.36
C ARG A 48 -3.48 4.64 9.49
N ASN A 49 -4.64 4.05 9.17
CA ASN A 49 -5.60 3.59 10.17
C ASN A 49 -5.02 2.44 11.01
N LYS A 50 -4.33 1.49 10.37
CA LYS A 50 -3.67 0.39 11.06
C LYS A 50 -2.60 0.89 12.04
N ILE A 51 -1.75 1.84 11.63
CA ILE A 51 -0.74 2.45 12.51
C ILE A 51 -1.40 3.15 13.70
N PHE A 52 -2.51 3.88 13.50
CA PHE A 52 -3.23 4.51 14.60
C PHE A 52 -3.63 3.51 15.68
N HIS A 53 -4.30 2.41 15.30
CA HIS A 53 -4.71 1.38 16.24
C HIS A 53 -3.54 0.61 16.87
N LEU A 54 -2.46 0.39 16.13
CA LEU A 54 -1.27 -0.28 16.65
C LEU A 54 -0.49 0.61 17.63
N CYS A 55 -0.45 1.92 17.40
CA CYS A 55 0.19 2.87 18.32
C CYS A 55 -0.50 2.82 19.70
N HIS A 56 -1.83 2.88 19.71
CA HIS A 56 -2.63 2.85 20.96
C HIS A 56 -2.46 1.56 21.77
N LYS A 57 -2.08 0.44 21.14
CA LYS A 57 -1.80 -0.82 21.86
C LYS A 57 -0.44 -0.79 22.56
N ASN A 58 0.53 -0.09 21.96
CA ASN A 58 1.87 0.15 22.47
C ASN A 58 2.63 -1.11 22.96
N ASP A 59 2.42 -2.26 22.33
CA ASP A 59 3.15 -3.50 22.59
C ASP A 59 4.29 -3.73 21.57
N ASN A 60 5.27 -4.55 21.95
CA ASN A 60 6.46 -4.81 21.12
C ASN A 60 6.11 -5.34 19.72
N GLU A 61 5.11 -6.22 19.62
CA GLU A 61 4.60 -6.74 18.35
C GLU A 61 4.04 -5.61 17.47
N SER A 62 3.25 -4.69 18.02
CA SER A 62 2.73 -3.55 17.26
C SER A 62 3.84 -2.66 16.73
N ILE A 63 4.89 -2.41 17.51
CA ILE A 63 6.05 -1.63 17.07
C ILE A 63 6.74 -2.30 15.87
N LEU A 64 6.97 -3.62 15.93
CA LEU A 64 7.57 -4.39 14.84
C LEU A 64 6.71 -4.34 13.57
N ILE A 65 5.38 -4.46 13.71
CA ILE A 65 4.45 -4.37 12.58
C ILE A 65 4.49 -2.97 11.95
N ILE A 66 4.51 -1.90 12.76
CA ILE A 66 4.60 -0.53 12.28
C ILE A 66 5.92 -0.33 11.51
N GLN A 67 7.04 -0.82 12.05
CA GLN A 67 8.35 -0.76 11.39
C GLN A 67 8.33 -1.50 10.04
N GLY A 68 7.73 -2.69 9.98
CA GLY A 68 7.57 -3.45 8.74
C GLY A 68 6.74 -2.71 7.69
N ILE A 69 5.64 -2.08 8.10
CA ILE A 69 4.81 -1.24 7.21
C ILE A 69 5.64 -0.06 6.67
N LEU A 70 6.36 0.65 7.54
CA LEU A 70 7.19 1.78 7.13
C LEU A 70 8.32 1.34 6.19
N ALA A 71 8.97 0.21 6.45
CA ALA A 71 10.03 -0.34 5.61
C ALA A 71 9.51 -0.70 4.20
N TYR A 72 8.36 -1.36 4.12
CA TYR A 72 7.71 -1.68 2.85
C TYR A 72 7.40 -0.41 2.04
N ILE A 73 6.77 0.58 2.66
CA ILE A 73 6.38 1.81 1.95
C ILE A 73 7.62 2.61 1.54
N LYS A 74 8.68 2.63 2.35
CA LYS A 74 9.96 3.26 2.00
C LYS A 74 10.55 2.68 0.72
N GLY A 75 10.44 1.36 0.52
CA GLY A 75 10.94 0.69 -0.70
C GLY A 75 10.12 0.96 -1.96
N VAL A 76 8.88 1.45 -1.84
CA VAL A 76 7.95 1.56 -2.98
C VAL A 76 7.49 2.99 -3.28
N ASP A 77 7.24 3.81 -2.24
CA ASP A 77 6.61 5.12 -2.35
C ASP A 77 7.20 6.07 -1.30
N GLN A 78 8.34 6.69 -1.64
CA GLN A 78 9.13 7.53 -0.73
C GLN A 78 8.35 8.77 -0.24
N ASP A 79 7.50 9.35 -1.10
CA ASP A 79 6.68 10.51 -0.76
C ASP A 79 5.65 10.15 0.32
N ARG A 80 4.95 9.01 0.15
CA ARG A 80 4.00 8.54 1.16
C ARG A 80 4.68 8.02 2.41
N TYR A 81 5.86 7.39 2.30
CA TYR A 81 6.66 7.01 3.46
C TYR A 81 6.95 8.24 4.34
N SER A 82 7.41 9.33 3.73
CA SER A 82 7.75 10.56 4.46
C SER A 82 6.54 11.15 5.20
N LYS A 83 5.36 11.12 4.57
CA LYS A 83 4.10 11.57 5.19
C LYS A 83 3.66 10.65 6.33
N LEU A 84 3.74 9.33 6.12
CA LEU A 84 3.30 8.35 7.11
C LEU A 84 4.23 8.29 8.32
N LYS A 85 5.54 8.44 8.10
CA LYS A 85 6.52 8.53 9.17
C LYS A 85 6.28 9.75 10.05
N LYS A 86 6.10 10.94 9.45
CA LYS A 86 5.73 12.15 10.20
C LYS A 86 4.44 11.97 11.02
N TYR A 87 3.45 11.29 10.46
CA TYR A 87 2.21 10.97 11.18
C TYR A 87 2.46 10.05 12.38
N TYR A 88 3.25 8.99 12.20
CA TYR A 88 3.63 8.09 13.29
C TYR A 88 4.44 8.80 14.38
N ASP A 89 5.45 9.59 14.00
CA ASP A 89 6.26 10.36 14.95
C ASP A 89 5.39 11.31 15.79
N ALA A 90 4.40 11.97 15.17
CA ALA A 90 3.45 12.83 15.86
C ALA A 90 2.51 12.08 16.82
N LEU A 91 2.10 10.86 16.49
CA LEU A 91 1.31 10.01 17.40
C LEU A 91 2.14 9.62 18.63
N LYS A 92 3.39 9.22 18.40
CA LYS A 92 4.30 8.82 19.47
C LYS A 92 4.58 9.96 20.46
N THR A 93 4.75 11.19 19.98
CA THR A 93 4.96 12.35 20.87
C THR A 93 3.74 12.65 21.73
N LYS A 94 2.53 12.44 21.21
CA LYS A 94 1.29 12.66 21.98
C LYS A 94 1.15 11.68 23.15
N GLU A 95 1.42 10.40 22.92
CA GLU A 95 1.34 9.37 23.98
C GLU A 95 2.39 9.54 25.09
N VAL A 96 3.46 10.31 24.87
CA VAL A 96 4.50 10.56 25.90
C VAL A 96 4.12 11.73 26.82
N THR A 97 3.10 12.51 26.46
CA THR A 97 2.72 13.74 27.21
C THR A 97 1.43 13.56 28.05
N GLU A 98 0.75 12.42 27.94
CA GLU A 98 -0.38 11.99 28.78
C GLU A 98 0.07 10.93 29.79
#